data_AF-A0A4R4XJC5-F1
#
_entry.id   AF-A0A4R4XJC5-F1
#
_cell.length_a   1.000
_cell.length_b   1.000
_cell.length_c   1.000
_cell.angle_alpha   90.00
_cell.angle_beta   90.00
_cell.angle_gamma   90.00
#
_symmetry.space_group_name_H-M   'P 1'
#
loop_
_entity.id
_entity.type
_entity.pdbx_description
1 polymer ?
#
loop_
_entity_poly.entity_id
_entity_poly.type
_entity_poly.pdbx_seq_one_letter_code
_entity_poly.pdbx_strand_id
1 'polypeptide(L)'
;MDIEDAWARVPGEAARWLHELDPDHCYSGFEPPRRPDAAWLLHAMYSWEEGLVTTTHDDVHQSVTAAGLAEPADPAAETPGDVGDLLEGAIVTGTGLGRSGDPGAGWRRLRWRELARGFGEPVVPEGELPGSRCLRQAHPAGSWSAAIQPPAEGCLDREGWYRLIGVLLRHSPSGASTRCLAYYCPLVTADWDDETVLAGRLGDAAGLYDHPAMTSCPSDLWAEDRSWVVYCDWDLWGTKVVGPTTLIEAVLDDPDLESLRLPWTR
;
A
#
# COMPACT_ATOMS: atom_id res chain seq x y z
N MET A 1 0.45 25.48 0.58
CA MET A 1 0.43 25.31 2.05
C MET A 1 1.32 24.12 2.31
N ASP A 2 2.22 24.20 3.29
CA ASP A 2 3.03 23.05 3.65
C ASP A 2 2.11 21.94 4.17
N ILE A 3 2.43 20.68 3.89
CA ILE A 3 1.63 19.56 4.39
C ILE A 3 1.69 19.50 5.91
N GLU A 4 2.83 19.87 6.50
CA GLU A 4 3.04 19.95 7.95
C GLU A 4 2.18 21.04 8.61
N ASP A 5 1.84 22.11 7.88
CA ASP A 5 0.90 23.15 8.34
C ASP A 5 -0.57 22.71 8.19
N ALA A 6 -0.86 21.89 7.17
CA ALA A 6 -2.23 21.42 6.87
C ALA A 6 -2.67 20.24 7.74
N TRP A 7 -1.72 19.44 8.24
CA TRP A 7 -1.95 18.25 9.04
C TRP A 7 -1.18 18.32 10.36
N ALA A 8 -1.89 18.68 11.43
CA ALA A 8 -1.29 18.84 12.75
C ALA A 8 -1.31 17.53 13.53
N ARG A 9 -0.23 17.23 14.26
CA ARG A 9 -0.20 16.10 15.21
C ARG A 9 -1.28 16.28 16.29
N VAL A 10 -2.01 15.22 16.56
CA VAL A 10 -3.02 15.14 17.63
C VAL A 10 -2.68 13.99 18.57
N PRO A 11 -3.27 13.92 19.77
CA PRO A 11 -3.03 12.81 20.69
C PRO A 11 -3.42 11.46 20.07
N GLY A 12 -2.62 10.42 20.34
CA GLY A 12 -2.80 9.06 19.83
C GLY A 12 -4.17 8.47 20.15
N GLU A 13 -4.78 8.87 21.28
CA GLU A 13 -6.10 8.37 21.70
C GLU A 13 -7.22 8.62 20.67
N ALA A 14 -7.00 9.48 19.67
CA ALA A 14 -7.88 9.64 18.53
C ALA A 14 -8.02 8.37 17.67
N ALA A 15 -7.01 7.49 17.67
CA ALA A 15 -7.01 6.17 17.00
C ALA A 15 -7.55 5.04 17.90
N ARG A 16 -7.80 5.27 19.20
CA ARG A 16 -8.22 4.22 20.15
C ARG A 16 -9.43 3.39 19.73
N TRP A 17 -10.37 3.98 18.99
CA TRP A 17 -11.53 3.25 18.51
C TRP A 17 -11.18 2.24 17.40
N LEU A 18 -10.08 2.43 16.67
CA LEU A 18 -9.54 1.46 15.73
C LEU A 18 -8.91 0.27 16.46
N HIS A 19 -8.19 0.51 17.56
CA HIS A 19 -7.69 -0.57 18.44
C HIS A 19 -8.82 -1.45 18.99
N GLU A 20 -9.97 -0.86 19.32
CA GLU A 20 -11.14 -1.62 19.77
C GLU A 20 -11.72 -2.53 18.67
N LEU A 21 -11.51 -2.18 17.39
CA LEU A 21 -11.95 -2.97 16.24
C LEU A 21 -10.94 -4.07 15.86
N ASP A 22 -9.65 -3.79 15.99
CA ASP A 22 -8.57 -4.70 15.61
C ASP A 22 -7.39 -4.64 16.59
N PRO A 23 -7.51 -5.25 17.78
CA PRO A 23 -6.52 -5.12 18.85
C PRO A 23 -5.17 -5.79 18.54
N ASP A 24 -5.13 -6.68 17.54
CA ASP A 24 -3.98 -7.54 17.27
C ASP A 24 -3.03 -6.99 16.17
N HIS A 25 -3.47 -6.03 15.35
CA HIS A 25 -2.72 -5.54 14.16
C HIS A 25 -2.10 -4.13 14.30
N CYS A 26 -2.10 -3.53 15.49
CA CYS A 26 -1.69 -2.14 15.70
C CYS A 26 -0.32 -1.73 15.12
N TYR A 27 0.57 -2.70 14.89
CA TYR A 27 1.92 -2.48 14.36
C TYR A 27 1.95 -2.22 12.85
N SER A 28 0.96 -2.67 12.08
CA SER A 28 0.89 -2.51 10.61
C SER A 28 -0.31 -1.67 10.13
N GLY A 29 -1.30 -1.43 11.00
CA GLY A 29 -2.52 -0.67 10.72
C GLY A 29 -3.72 -1.33 11.41
N PHE A 30 -4.93 -0.79 11.25
CA PHE A 30 -6.14 -1.42 11.85
C PHE A 30 -7.14 -1.84 10.78
N GLU A 31 -7.37 -3.13 10.56
CA GLU A 31 -8.33 -3.53 9.53
C GLU A 31 -9.77 -3.20 9.99
N PRO A 32 -10.48 -2.26 9.33
CA PRO A 32 -11.86 -1.96 9.69
C PRO A 32 -12.80 -3.09 9.23
N PRO A 33 -13.91 -3.36 9.94
CA PRO A 33 -14.93 -4.29 9.46
C PRO A 33 -15.59 -3.74 8.18
N ARG A 34 -16.04 -4.63 7.30
CA ARG A 34 -16.59 -4.32 5.97
C ARG A 34 -17.89 -3.51 6.00
N ARG A 35 -18.52 -3.30 7.15
CA ARG A 35 -19.87 -2.71 7.18
C ARG A 35 -19.84 -1.18 6.98
N PRO A 36 -20.75 -0.61 6.17
CA PRO A 36 -21.84 -1.28 5.46
C PRO A 36 -21.41 -1.97 4.15
N ASP A 37 -20.35 -1.49 3.49
CA ASP A 37 -19.68 -2.19 2.38
C ASP A 37 -18.18 -1.86 2.33
N ALA A 38 -17.40 -2.64 1.58
CA ALA A 38 -15.96 -2.43 1.41
C ALA A 38 -15.46 -2.94 0.06
N ALA A 39 -14.38 -2.33 -0.42
CA ALA A 39 -13.59 -2.81 -1.56
C ALA A 39 -12.09 -2.77 -1.22
N TRP A 40 -11.34 -3.66 -1.86
CA TRP A 40 -9.89 -3.65 -1.85
C TRP A 40 -9.40 -3.06 -3.17
N LEU A 41 -8.53 -2.06 -3.07
CA LEU A 41 -7.69 -1.56 -4.15
C LEU A 41 -6.44 -2.42 -4.23
N LEU A 42 -6.09 -2.89 -5.42
CA LEU A 42 -4.88 -3.65 -5.66
C LEU A 42 -3.76 -2.68 -6.07
N HIS A 43 -2.63 -2.76 -5.37
CA HIS A 43 -1.50 -1.86 -5.62
C HIS A 43 -0.95 -2.06 -7.04
N ALA A 44 -0.39 -0.99 -7.62
CA ALA A 44 0.09 -1.00 -8.99
C ALA A 44 1.24 -1.98 -9.21
N MET A 45 1.17 -2.74 -10.30
CA MET A 45 2.34 -3.38 -10.89
C MET A 45 2.51 -2.92 -12.32
N TYR A 46 3.74 -3.02 -12.82
CA TYR A 46 4.10 -2.61 -14.16
C TYR A 46 4.84 -3.74 -14.85
N SER A 47 4.68 -3.83 -16.17
CA SER A 47 5.48 -4.73 -17.00
C SER A 47 6.26 -3.97 -18.05
N TRP A 48 7.43 -4.49 -18.37
CA TRP A 48 8.23 -4.01 -19.49
C TRP A 48 7.49 -4.24 -20.80
N GLU A 49 7.44 -3.22 -21.66
CA GLU A 49 6.65 -3.23 -22.90
C GLU A 49 7.09 -4.30 -23.90
N GLU A 50 8.37 -4.68 -23.89
CA GLU A 50 8.91 -5.72 -24.78
C GLU A 50 8.56 -7.14 -24.33
N GLY A 51 7.96 -7.29 -23.14
CA GLY A 51 7.44 -8.55 -22.63
C GLY A 51 8.25 -9.15 -21.49
N LEU A 52 7.75 -10.29 -20.99
CA LEU A 52 8.32 -10.98 -19.83
C LEU A 52 9.63 -11.68 -20.18
N VAL A 53 10.54 -11.71 -19.21
CA VAL A 53 11.78 -12.49 -19.26
C VAL A 53 11.77 -13.57 -18.19
N THR A 54 12.53 -14.64 -18.41
CA THR A 54 12.68 -15.71 -17.41
C THR A 54 13.60 -15.32 -16.27
N THR A 55 14.50 -14.36 -16.51
CA THR A 55 15.37 -13.80 -15.48
C THR A 55 14.55 -13.10 -14.41
N THR A 56 14.79 -13.46 -13.16
CA THR A 56 14.10 -12.91 -12.00
C THR A 56 14.90 -11.76 -11.35
N HIS A 57 14.28 -10.99 -10.46
CA HIS A 57 14.98 -10.00 -9.65
C HIS A 57 16.13 -10.62 -8.85
N ASP A 58 15.92 -11.80 -8.29
CA ASP A 58 16.98 -12.55 -7.59
C ASP A 58 18.15 -12.94 -8.51
N ASP A 59 17.87 -13.43 -9.73
CA ASP A 59 18.91 -13.74 -10.71
C ASP A 59 19.76 -12.50 -11.06
N VAL A 60 19.11 -11.34 -11.21
CA VAL A 60 19.79 -10.07 -11.47
C VAL A 60 20.65 -9.67 -10.28
N HIS A 61 20.09 -9.72 -9.07
CA HIS A 61 20.81 -9.38 -7.84
C HIS A 61 22.05 -10.26 -7.65
N GLN A 62 21.91 -11.58 -7.76
CA GLN A 62 23.02 -12.51 -7.65
C GLN A 62 24.11 -12.25 -8.71
N SER A 63 23.71 -11.94 -9.95
CA SER A 63 24.64 -11.62 -11.04
C SER A 63 25.43 -10.33 -10.78
N VAL A 64 24.77 -9.29 -10.28
CA VAL A 64 25.38 -8.00 -9.92
C VAL A 64 26.35 -8.17 -8.75
N THR A 65 25.95 -8.91 -7.72
CA THR A 65 26.78 -9.21 -6.55
C THR A 65 28.01 -10.04 -6.94
N ALA A 66 27.84 -11.10 -7.74
CA ALA A 66 28.95 -11.92 -8.23
C ALA A 66 29.93 -11.14 -9.12
N ALA A 67 29.45 -10.13 -9.84
CA ALA A 67 30.29 -9.23 -10.63
C ALA A 67 31.01 -8.15 -9.79
N GLY A 68 30.73 -8.06 -8.49
CA GLY A 68 31.27 -7.01 -7.62
C GLY A 68 30.73 -5.61 -7.94
N LEU A 69 29.54 -5.54 -8.54
CA LEU A 69 28.88 -4.30 -8.96
C LEU A 69 27.77 -3.87 -7.99
N ALA A 70 27.51 -4.64 -6.94
CA ALA A 70 26.57 -4.25 -5.89
C ALA A 70 27.11 -3.03 -5.13
N GLU A 71 26.28 -2.00 -4.94
CA GLU A 71 26.65 -0.90 -4.08
C GLU A 71 26.86 -1.41 -2.64
N PRO A 72 27.91 -0.97 -1.94
CA PRO A 72 28.08 -1.31 -0.53
C PRO A 72 26.88 -0.76 0.24
N ALA A 73 26.34 -1.57 1.16
CA ALA A 73 25.23 -1.16 2.02
C ALA A 73 25.54 0.21 2.65
N ASP A 74 24.60 1.15 2.54
CA ASP A 74 24.76 2.49 3.12
C ASP A 74 24.88 2.35 4.65
N PRO A 75 26.04 2.67 5.25
CA PRO A 75 26.22 2.55 6.69
C PRO A 75 25.36 3.54 7.48
N ALA A 76 24.74 4.53 6.83
CA ALA A 76 23.80 5.48 7.44
C ALA A 76 22.33 5.06 7.32
N ALA A 77 22.01 4.03 6.52
CA ALA A 77 20.72 3.37 6.59
C ALA A 77 20.72 2.51 7.86
N GLU A 78 20.30 3.11 8.98
CA GLU A 78 20.06 2.38 10.24
C GLU A 78 19.03 1.27 9.96
N THR A 79 19.53 0.09 9.62
CA THR A 79 18.70 -1.11 9.55
C THR A 79 18.51 -1.54 11.01
N PRO A 80 17.28 -1.57 11.56
CA PRO A 80 17.10 -1.82 12.98
C PRO A 80 17.54 -3.25 13.35
N GLY A 81 18.70 -3.39 13.98
CA GLY A 81 19.22 -4.67 14.49
C GLY A 81 20.03 -5.50 13.50
N ASP A 82 20.29 -6.75 13.90
CA ASP A 82 21.07 -7.78 13.20
C ASP A 82 20.34 -8.35 11.96
N VAL A 83 19.81 -7.47 11.12
CA VAL A 83 18.99 -7.84 9.94
C VAL A 83 19.88 -8.34 8.80
N GLY A 84 21.15 -7.94 8.77
CA GLY A 84 22.13 -8.41 7.78
C GLY A 84 22.28 -9.93 7.77
N ASP A 85 22.39 -10.54 8.96
CA ASP A 85 22.48 -12.00 9.11
C ASP A 85 21.14 -12.69 8.79
N LEU A 86 20.01 -12.02 9.01
CA LEU A 86 18.67 -12.53 8.65
C LEU A 86 18.42 -12.54 7.13
N LEU A 87 19.10 -11.67 6.38
CA LEU A 87 18.97 -11.56 4.93
C LEU A 87 19.99 -12.43 4.18
N GLU A 88 20.94 -13.07 4.86
CA GLU A 88 21.89 -13.98 4.24
C GLU A 88 21.16 -15.18 3.60
N GLY A 89 21.23 -15.29 2.27
CA GLY A 89 20.52 -16.33 1.52
C GLY A 89 19.03 -16.07 1.31
N ALA A 90 18.53 -14.86 1.63
CA ALA A 90 17.18 -14.44 1.27
C ALA A 90 17.04 -14.25 -0.25
N ILE A 91 15.81 -14.41 -0.74
CA ILE A 91 15.46 -14.24 -2.15
C ILE A 91 15.04 -12.80 -2.38
N VAL A 92 15.63 -12.13 -3.36
CA VAL A 92 15.17 -10.79 -3.78
C VAL A 92 13.88 -10.94 -4.56
N THR A 93 12.77 -10.57 -3.94
CA THR A 93 11.44 -10.74 -4.54
C THR A 93 11.23 -9.79 -5.73
N GLY A 94 11.82 -8.59 -5.67
CA GLY A 94 11.53 -7.46 -6.55
C GLY A 94 10.42 -6.54 -6.01
N THR A 95 9.78 -6.91 -4.90
CA THR A 95 8.76 -6.11 -4.22
C THR A 95 9.39 -4.92 -3.52
N GLY A 96 8.90 -3.72 -3.83
CA GLY A 96 9.25 -2.50 -3.09
C GLY A 96 8.42 -2.34 -1.82
N LEU A 97 8.86 -1.45 -0.93
CA LEU A 97 8.17 -1.12 0.32
C LEU A 97 7.82 0.38 0.36
N GLY A 98 6.59 0.69 0.73
CA GLY A 98 6.08 2.05 0.83
C GLY A 98 5.80 2.68 -0.55
N ARG A 99 6.18 3.95 -0.70
CA ARG A 99 5.81 4.78 -1.86
C ARG A 99 6.29 4.16 -3.18
N SER A 100 5.40 4.20 -4.17
CA SER A 100 5.64 3.72 -5.53
C SER A 100 4.91 4.59 -6.55
N GLY A 101 5.22 4.42 -7.83
CA GLY A 101 4.56 5.15 -8.91
C GLY A 101 4.99 4.64 -10.26
N ASP A 102 4.57 5.33 -11.31
CA ASP A 102 4.96 5.00 -12.68
C ASP A 102 6.50 5.05 -12.84
N PRO A 103 7.16 3.92 -13.17
CA PRO A 103 8.60 3.89 -13.38
C PRO A 103 9.07 4.58 -14.67
N GLY A 104 8.14 4.98 -15.54
CA GLY A 104 8.41 5.78 -16.73
C GLY A 104 8.59 4.96 -18.01
N ALA A 105 9.39 5.49 -18.95
CA ALA A 105 9.43 5.00 -20.32
C ALA A 105 9.83 3.51 -20.42
N GLY A 106 9.11 2.77 -21.27
CA GLY A 106 9.29 1.34 -21.50
C GLY A 106 8.51 0.45 -20.53
N TRP A 107 7.84 1.04 -19.53
CA TRP A 107 6.92 0.34 -18.65
C TRP A 107 5.47 0.69 -18.96
N ARG A 108 4.60 -0.30 -18.79
CA ARG A 108 3.14 -0.11 -18.82
C ARG A 108 2.51 -0.64 -17.55
N ARG A 109 1.39 -0.03 -17.14
CA ARG A 109 0.56 -0.59 -16.06
C ARG A 109 0.11 -2.00 -16.45
N LEU A 110 0.38 -2.97 -15.57
CA LEU A 110 -0.09 -4.34 -15.67
C LEU A 110 -1.21 -4.51 -14.62
N ARG A 111 -2.40 -4.94 -15.06
CA ARG A 111 -3.52 -5.18 -14.14
C ARG A 111 -3.40 -6.58 -13.53
N TRP A 112 -3.73 -6.74 -12.24
CA TRP A 112 -3.76 -8.06 -11.58
C TRP A 112 -4.70 -9.02 -12.30
N ARG A 113 -5.86 -8.54 -12.74
CA ARG A 113 -6.81 -9.31 -13.55
C ARG A 113 -6.24 -9.75 -14.90
N GLU A 114 -5.35 -8.96 -15.50
CA GLU A 114 -4.67 -9.32 -16.76
C GLU A 114 -3.70 -10.47 -16.50
N LEU A 115 -2.84 -10.34 -15.48
CA LEU A 115 -1.83 -11.34 -15.16
C LEU A 115 -2.44 -12.65 -14.68
N ALA A 116 -3.41 -12.58 -13.77
CA ALA A 116 -4.14 -13.74 -13.24
C ALA A 116 -4.81 -14.54 -14.36
N ARG A 117 -5.41 -13.85 -15.36
CA ARG A 117 -5.99 -14.49 -16.54
C ARG A 117 -4.95 -15.20 -17.38
N GLY A 118 -3.76 -14.61 -17.54
CA GLY A 118 -2.65 -15.22 -18.27
C GLY A 118 -2.21 -16.56 -17.67
N PHE A 119 -2.24 -16.68 -16.34
CA PHE A 119 -1.87 -17.90 -15.62
C PHE A 119 -3.05 -18.83 -15.28
N GLY A 120 -4.28 -18.41 -15.58
CA GLY A 120 -5.49 -19.18 -15.24
C GLY A 120 -5.73 -19.32 -13.74
N GLU A 121 -5.31 -18.34 -12.95
CA GLU A 121 -5.43 -18.34 -11.48
C GLU A 121 -6.35 -17.20 -10.99
N PRO A 122 -6.89 -17.25 -9.76
CA PRO A 122 -7.65 -16.14 -9.21
C PRO A 122 -6.74 -14.94 -8.92
N VAL A 123 -7.31 -13.73 -9.01
CA VAL A 123 -6.61 -12.48 -8.68
C VAL A 123 -6.15 -12.47 -7.23
N VAL A 124 -7.06 -12.81 -6.32
CA VAL A 124 -6.80 -13.07 -4.89
C VAL A 124 -7.41 -14.44 -4.59
N PRO A 125 -6.63 -15.43 -4.13
CA PRO A 125 -7.17 -16.72 -3.71
C PRO A 125 -8.20 -16.58 -2.59
N GLU A 126 -9.19 -17.49 -2.57
CA GLU A 126 -10.20 -17.49 -1.51
C GLU A 126 -9.57 -17.64 -0.12
N GLY A 127 -9.97 -16.79 0.82
CA GLY A 127 -9.44 -16.76 2.18
C GLY A 127 -8.15 -15.94 2.36
N GLU A 128 -7.54 -15.45 1.27
CA GLU A 128 -6.32 -14.65 1.31
C GLU A 128 -6.61 -13.14 1.20
N LEU A 129 -5.65 -12.32 1.61
CA LEU A 129 -5.61 -10.87 1.38
C LEU A 129 -4.72 -10.54 0.17
N PRO A 130 -4.85 -9.35 -0.46
CA PRO A 130 -3.93 -8.93 -1.51
C PRO A 130 -2.50 -8.82 -0.97
N GLY A 131 -1.61 -9.71 -1.39
CA GLY A 131 -0.25 -9.80 -0.86
C GLY A 131 0.54 -10.94 -1.50
N SER A 132 1.67 -11.31 -0.90
CA SER A 132 2.64 -12.29 -1.42
C SER A 132 2.09 -13.68 -1.74
N ARG A 133 0.90 -14.03 -1.25
CA ARG A 133 0.22 -15.30 -1.55
C ARG A 133 -0.60 -15.26 -2.84
N CYS A 134 -0.77 -14.08 -3.43
CA CYS A 134 -1.44 -13.87 -4.70
C CYS A 134 -0.46 -14.04 -5.88
N LEU A 135 -0.99 -14.37 -7.06
CA LEU A 135 -0.24 -14.40 -8.32
C LEU A 135 1.03 -15.29 -8.30
N ARG A 136 1.02 -16.40 -7.53
CA ARG A 136 2.23 -17.22 -7.28
C ARG A 136 2.88 -17.80 -8.53
N GLN A 137 2.13 -17.96 -9.63
CA GLN A 137 2.71 -18.40 -10.89
C GLN A 137 3.56 -17.31 -11.56
N ALA A 138 3.34 -16.04 -11.23
CA ALA A 138 4.14 -14.91 -11.73
C ALA A 138 5.47 -14.73 -10.98
N HIS A 139 5.60 -15.31 -9.78
CA HIS A 139 6.81 -15.27 -8.95
C HIS A 139 7.10 -16.64 -8.32
N PRO A 140 7.38 -17.68 -9.13
CA PRO A 140 7.73 -18.98 -8.58
C PRO A 140 8.97 -18.86 -7.69
N ALA A 141 8.95 -19.53 -6.54
CA ALA A 141 9.96 -19.40 -5.49
C ALA A 141 10.08 -18.00 -4.84
N GLY A 142 9.12 -17.09 -5.10
CA GLY A 142 9.00 -15.80 -4.43
C GLY A 142 9.69 -14.64 -5.15
N SER A 143 10.40 -14.88 -6.26
CA SER A 143 10.98 -13.80 -7.08
C SER A 143 10.20 -13.57 -8.35
N TRP A 144 9.82 -12.31 -8.58
CA TRP A 144 9.18 -11.88 -9.81
C TRP A 144 10.17 -11.88 -10.97
N SER A 145 9.64 -12.02 -12.20
CA SER A 145 10.39 -11.68 -13.42
C SER A 145 10.96 -10.27 -13.32
N ALA A 146 12.21 -10.06 -13.74
CA ALA A 146 12.83 -8.74 -13.79
C ALA A 146 12.12 -7.77 -14.78
N ALA A 147 11.27 -8.29 -15.67
CA ALA A 147 10.41 -7.50 -16.54
C ALA A 147 9.06 -7.14 -15.91
N ILE A 148 8.84 -7.47 -14.63
CA ILE A 148 7.72 -7.00 -13.82
C ILE A 148 8.27 -6.18 -12.66
N GLN A 149 7.76 -4.98 -12.49
CA GLN A 149 7.83 -4.28 -11.22
C GLN A 149 6.57 -4.67 -10.43
N PRO A 150 6.70 -5.54 -9.42
CA PRO A 150 5.57 -6.02 -8.66
C PRO A 150 4.93 -4.91 -7.80
N PRO A 151 3.74 -5.16 -7.24
CA PRO A 151 3.11 -4.23 -6.32
C PRO A 151 4.00 -3.95 -5.11
N ALA A 152 4.07 -2.68 -4.70
CA ALA A 152 4.74 -2.31 -3.47
C ALA A 152 3.89 -2.68 -2.24
N GLU A 153 4.56 -3.04 -1.15
CA GLU A 153 3.96 -3.30 0.16
C GLU A 153 3.68 -2.00 0.91
N GLY A 154 2.61 -1.96 1.70
CA GLY A 154 2.41 -0.90 2.68
C GLY A 154 2.04 0.47 2.13
N CYS A 155 1.88 0.63 0.82
CA CYS A 155 1.29 1.83 0.25
C CYS A 155 0.74 1.65 -1.17
N LEU A 156 -0.40 2.31 -1.41
CA LEU A 156 -0.92 2.51 -2.76
C LEU A 156 0.06 3.33 -3.62
N ASP A 157 0.09 3.12 -4.93
CA ASP A 157 0.87 3.95 -5.85
C ASP A 157 0.39 5.41 -5.82
N ARG A 158 1.28 6.34 -6.13
CA ARG A 158 1.00 7.79 -6.13
C ARG A 158 -0.25 8.14 -6.93
N GLU A 159 -0.38 7.59 -8.12
CA GLU A 159 -1.51 7.81 -9.03
C GLU A 159 -2.80 7.26 -8.43
N GLY A 160 -2.76 6.03 -7.91
CA GLY A 160 -3.85 5.41 -7.17
C GLY A 160 -4.28 6.21 -5.95
N TRP A 161 -3.34 6.72 -5.16
CA TRP A 161 -3.61 7.56 -3.99
C TRP A 161 -4.35 8.84 -4.37
N TYR A 162 -3.83 9.61 -5.33
CA TYR A 162 -4.49 10.83 -5.79
C TYR A 162 -5.89 10.54 -6.34
N ARG A 163 -6.04 9.42 -7.05
CA ARG A 163 -7.34 9.01 -7.59
C ARG A 163 -8.33 8.67 -6.48
N LEU A 164 -7.91 7.89 -5.47
CA LEU A 164 -8.71 7.55 -4.30
C LEU A 164 -9.13 8.80 -3.53
N ILE A 165 -8.21 9.73 -3.23
CA ILE A 165 -8.55 10.99 -2.57
C ILE A 165 -9.58 11.78 -3.40
N GLY A 166 -9.45 11.79 -4.73
CA GLY A 166 -10.44 12.37 -5.64
C GLY A 166 -11.83 11.74 -5.52
N VAL A 167 -11.92 10.42 -5.36
CA VAL A 167 -13.20 9.72 -5.11
C VAL A 167 -13.77 10.11 -3.75
N LEU A 168 -12.96 10.05 -2.69
CA LEU A 168 -13.39 10.42 -1.33
C LEU A 168 -13.90 11.87 -1.26
N LEU A 169 -13.24 12.80 -1.97
CA LEU A 169 -13.67 14.20 -2.06
C LEU A 169 -15.07 14.35 -2.65
N ARG A 170 -15.44 13.55 -3.65
CA ARG A 170 -16.76 13.59 -4.28
C ARG A 170 -17.85 12.94 -3.43
N HIS A 171 -17.48 11.99 -2.59
CA HIS A 171 -18.42 11.15 -1.83
C HIS A 171 -18.49 11.50 -0.33
N SER A 172 -17.66 12.45 0.14
CA SER A 172 -17.78 13.00 1.49
C SER A 172 -18.75 14.19 1.50
N PRO A 173 -19.74 14.27 2.41
CA PRO A 173 -20.75 15.33 2.40
C PRO A 173 -20.18 16.76 2.45
N SER A 174 -19.05 16.95 3.12
CA SER A 174 -18.36 18.25 3.23
C SER A 174 -17.23 18.43 2.21
N GLY A 175 -17.06 17.49 1.28
CA GLY A 175 -16.04 17.50 0.23
C GLY A 175 -14.64 17.79 0.77
N ALA A 176 -13.97 18.79 0.19
CA ALA A 176 -12.64 19.22 0.60
C ALA A 176 -12.56 19.69 2.07
N SER A 177 -13.67 20.14 2.65
CA SER A 177 -13.68 20.63 4.03
C SER A 177 -13.87 19.53 5.08
N THR A 178 -14.16 18.29 4.65
CA THR A 178 -14.29 17.11 5.51
C THR A 178 -13.08 16.98 6.42
N ARG A 179 -13.32 16.93 7.73
CA ARG A 179 -12.29 16.72 8.74
C ARG A 179 -11.85 15.27 8.70
N CYS A 180 -10.55 15.05 8.70
CA CYS A 180 -9.96 13.73 8.60
C CYS A 180 -8.83 13.56 9.60
N LEU A 181 -8.57 12.30 9.94
CA LEU A 181 -7.42 11.89 10.72
C LEU A 181 -6.64 10.83 9.94
N ALA A 182 -5.32 10.89 10.04
CA ALA A 182 -4.38 9.97 9.41
C ALA A 182 -3.50 9.36 10.49
N TYR A 183 -3.51 8.04 10.62
CA TYR A 183 -2.66 7.27 11.52
C TYR A 183 -1.52 6.64 10.72
N TYR A 184 -0.33 6.69 11.30
CA TYR A 184 0.86 6.03 10.80
C TYR A 184 1.33 5.02 11.84
N CYS A 185 1.43 3.76 11.44
CA CYS A 185 1.85 2.70 12.35
C CYS A 185 3.34 2.82 12.76
N PRO A 186 3.75 2.16 13.86
CA PRO A 186 5.14 2.12 14.29
C PRO A 186 6.13 1.60 13.24
N LEU A 187 5.71 0.70 12.34
CA LEU A 187 6.56 0.21 11.25
C LEU A 187 6.93 1.32 10.24
N VAL A 188 6.08 2.33 10.07
CA VAL A 188 6.35 3.50 9.22
C VAL A 188 7.19 4.54 9.96
N THR A 189 6.86 4.78 11.22
CA THR A 189 7.37 5.93 12.00
C THR A 189 8.65 5.61 12.79
N ALA A 190 8.95 4.33 12.97
CA ALA A 190 9.97 3.84 13.91
C ALA A 190 9.77 4.31 15.36
N ASP A 191 8.55 4.79 15.70
CA ASP A 191 8.15 5.21 17.04
C ASP A 191 7.17 4.19 17.61
N TRP A 192 7.64 3.43 18.61
CA TRP A 192 6.89 2.35 19.24
C TRP A 192 6.21 2.78 20.54
N ASP A 193 6.57 3.96 21.05
CA ASP A 193 6.07 4.47 22.33
C ASP A 193 4.86 5.40 22.11
N ASP A 194 4.87 6.19 21.02
CA ASP A 194 3.83 7.17 20.72
C ASP A 194 3.16 6.94 19.36
N GLU A 195 1.85 6.67 19.37
CA GLU A 195 1.02 6.62 18.16
C GLU A 195 1.08 7.93 17.38
N THR A 196 1.42 7.85 16.10
CA THR A 196 1.49 9.03 15.24
C THR A 196 0.16 9.25 14.51
N VAL A 197 -0.63 10.19 15.03
CA VAL A 197 -1.90 10.61 14.42
C VAL A 197 -1.83 12.08 14.01
N LEU A 198 -2.20 12.37 12.77
CA LEU A 198 -2.34 13.71 12.22
C LEU A 198 -3.81 14.03 11.95
N ALA A 199 -4.22 15.27 12.17
CA ALA A 199 -5.57 15.75 11.84
C ALA A 199 -5.50 16.90 10.83
N GLY A 200 -6.34 16.82 9.80
CA GLY A 200 -6.35 17.76 8.69
C GLY A 200 -7.70 17.82 7.98
N ARG A 201 -7.66 18.21 6.71
CA ARG A 201 -8.83 18.25 5.82
C ARG A 201 -8.61 17.35 4.62
N LEU A 202 -9.69 16.74 4.14
CA LEU A 202 -9.65 15.86 2.97
C LEU A 202 -9.10 16.55 1.71
N GLY A 203 -9.33 17.86 1.56
CA GLY A 203 -8.78 18.66 0.45
C GLY A 203 -7.25 18.65 0.37
N ASP A 204 -6.57 18.44 1.50
CA ASP A 204 -5.11 18.43 1.62
C ASP A 204 -4.56 17.00 1.71
N ALA A 205 -5.42 15.97 1.77
CA ALA A 205 -5.02 14.58 1.99
C ALA A 205 -4.17 13.99 0.86
N ALA A 206 -4.31 14.52 -0.36
CA ALA A 206 -3.44 14.15 -1.48
C ALA A 206 -1.95 14.34 -1.12
N GLY A 207 -1.61 15.42 -0.42
CA GLY A 207 -0.23 15.73 -0.05
C GLY A 207 0.35 14.84 1.05
N LEU A 208 -0.47 14.06 1.77
CA LEU A 208 0.04 13.06 2.74
C LEU A 208 0.94 12.01 2.06
N TYR A 209 0.74 11.78 0.76
CA TYR A 209 1.59 10.89 -0.02
C TYR A 209 3.06 11.30 0.00
N ASP A 210 3.36 12.59 0.06
CA ASP A 210 4.72 13.13 0.02
C ASP A 210 5.09 13.80 1.34
N HIS A 211 4.41 13.45 2.44
CA HIS A 211 4.73 14.00 3.76
C HIS A 211 6.23 13.79 4.06
N PRO A 212 7.01 14.86 4.33
CA PRO A 212 8.47 14.77 4.38
C PRO A 212 8.99 13.90 5.53
N ALA A 213 8.25 13.87 6.65
CA ALA A 213 8.58 13.04 7.80
C ALA A 213 8.13 11.57 7.69
N MET A 214 7.44 11.17 6.61
CA MET A 214 6.90 9.82 6.46
C MET A 214 7.52 9.14 5.24
N THR A 215 7.78 7.84 5.33
CA THR A 215 8.30 7.02 4.22
C THR A 215 7.19 6.36 3.40
N SER A 216 5.95 6.43 3.89
CA SER A 216 4.77 5.82 3.28
C SER A 216 3.53 6.72 3.34
N CYS A 217 2.42 6.25 2.79
CA CYS A 217 1.09 6.79 3.05
C CYS A 217 0.58 6.35 4.45
N PRO A 218 -0.48 6.99 4.98
CA PRO A 218 -1.08 6.58 6.24
C PRO A 218 -1.52 5.10 6.22
N SER A 219 -1.28 4.38 7.31
CA SER A 219 -1.81 3.04 7.54
C SER A 219 -3.33 3.07 7.66
N ASP A 220 -3.86 4.13 8.29
CA ASP A 220 -5.29 4.40 8.33
C ASP A 220 -5.57 5.87 8.02
N LEU A 221 -6.60 6.14 7.22
CA LEU A 221 -7.13 7.47 6.97
C LEU A 221 -8.66 7.41 7.09
N TRP A 222 -9.27 8.25 7.92
CA TRP A 222 -10.72 8.24 8.10
C TRP A 222 -11.31 9.64 8.21
N ALA A 223 -12.59 9.76 7.85
CA ALA A 223 -13.35 10.96 8.17
C ALA A 223 -13.63 11.02 9.69
N GLU A 224 -13.57 12.20 10.29
CA GLU A 224 -13.78 12.41 11.74
C GLU A 224 -15.14 11.88 12.23
N ASP A 225 -16.15 11.88 11.36
CA ASP A 225 -17.49 11.31 11.61
C ASP A 225 -17.57 9.77 11.44
N ARG A 226 -16.47 9.13 11.05
CA ARG A 226 -16.30 7.70 10.80
C ARG A 226 -17.22 7.15 9.71
N SER A 227 -17.66 8.01 8.80
CA SER A 227 -18.48 7.59 7.66
C SER A 227 -17.73 6.67 6.70
N TRP A 228 -16.41 6.79 6.60
CA TRP A 228 -15.54 5.92 5.83
C TRP A 228 -14.14 5.80 6.46
N VAL A 229 -13.44 4.72 6.12
CA VAL A 229 -12.06 4.42 6.53
C VAL A 229 -11.30 3.85 5.34
N VAL A 230 -10.06 4.30 5.15
CA VAL A 230 -9.06 3.71 4.27
C VAL A 230 -8.03 3.04 5.15
N TYR A 231 -7.68 1.80 4.82
CA TYR A 231 -6.72 0.97 5.56
C TYR A 231 -5.69 0.41 4.59
N CYS A 232 -4.42 0.55 4.93
CA CYS A 232 -3.30 -0.04 4.22
C CYS A 232 -2.37 -0.69 5.24
N ASP A 233 -2.32 -2.01 5.22
CA ASP A 233 -1.39 -2.78 6.03
C ASP A 233 0.01 -2.72 5.41
N TRP A 234 1.02 -2.61 6.29
CA TRP A 234 2.43 -2.56 5.91
C TRP A 234 2.91 -3.72 5.03
N ASP A 235 2.38 -4.94 5.24
CA ASP A 235 2.82 -6.16 4.55
C ASP A 235 1.88 -6.57 3.39
N LEU A 236 0.88 -5.76 3.08
CA LEU A 236 -0.09 -6.06 2.02
C LEU A 236 0.19 -5.29 0.72
N TRP A 237 -0.24 -5.90 -0.38
CA TRP A 237 -0.27 -5.32 -1.72
C TRP A 237 -1.66 -4.76 -2.06
N GLY A 238 -2.40 -4.35 -1.03
CA GLY A 238 -3.74 -3.81 -1.19
C GLY A 238 -4.12 -2.82 -0.11
N THR A 239 -4.97 -1.88 -0.51
CA THR A 239 -5.57 -0.86 0.36
C THR A 239 -7.07 -1.11 0.43
N LYS A 240 -7.62 -1.29 1.63
CA LYS A 240 -9.05 -1.45 1.84
C LYS A 240 -9.72 -0.09 2.00
N VAL A 241 -10.91 0.05 1.41
CA VAL A 241 -11.79 1.20 1.61
C VAL A 241 -13.10 0.67 2.16
N VAL A 242 -13.55 1.20 3.29
CA VAL A 242 -14.82 0.90 3.94
C VAL A 242 -15.65 2.17 3.99
N GLY A 243 -16.95 2.07 3.70
CA GLY A 243 -17.86 3.21 3.79
C GLY A 243 -19.23 2.91 3.19
N PRO A 244 -20.03 3.94 2.88
CA PRO A 244 -21.36 3.77 2.29
C PRO A 244 -21.26 3.06 0.93
N THR A 245 -22.26 2.25 0.59
CA THR A 245 -22.27 1.49 -0.67
C THR A 245 -22.03 2.37 -1.90
N THR A 246 -22.55 3.60 -1.92
CA THR A 246 -22.35 4.55 -3.02
C THR A 246 -20.89 5.00 -3.19
N LEU A 247 -20.12 5.08 -2.09
CA LEU A 247 -18.67 5.32 -2.16
C LEU A 247 -17.96 4.08 -2.72
N ILE A 248 -18.31 2.89 -2.24
CA ILE A 248 -17.66 1.64 -2.64
C ILE A 248 -17.93 1.32 -4.12
N GLU A 249 -19.14 1.56 -4.61
CA GLU A 249 -19.48 1.45 -6.04
C GLU A 249 -18.64 2.42 -6.88
N ALA A 250 -18.47 3.67 -6.44
CA ALA A 250 -17.62 4.63 -7.14
C ALA A 250 -16.14 4.23 -7.18
N VAL A 251 -15.64 3.54 -6.15
CA VAL A 251 -14.29 2.96 -6.15
C VAL A 251 -14.17 1.79 -7.12
N LEU A 252 -15.21 0.95 -7.21
CA LEU A 252 -15.25 -0.22 -8.09
C LEU A 252 -15.42 0.14 -9.57
N ASP A 253 -16.14 1.24 -9.84
CA ASP A 253 -16.42 1.72 -11.18
C ASP A 253 -15.32 2.66 -11.73
N ASP A 254 -14.35 3.07 -10.91
CA ASP A 254 -13.24 3.90 -11.36
C ASP A 254 -12.26 3.07 -12.20
N PRO A 255 -12.08 3.35 -13.50
CA PRO A 255 -11.30 2.51 -14.40
C PRO A 255 -9.79 2.57 -14.12
N ASP A 256 -9.33 3.57 -13.38
CA ASP A 256 -7.93 3.77 -13.05
C ASP A 256 -7.56 3.01 -11.76
N LEU A 257 -8.52 2.81 -10.85
CA LEU A 257 -8.36 2.02 -9.64
C LEU A 257 -8.70 0.54 -9.91
N GLU A 258 -7.69 -0.33 -9.87
CA GLU A 258 -7.99 -1.76 -9.92
C GLU A 258 -8.51 -2.22 -8.57
N SER A 259 -9.78 -2.62 -8.52
CA SER A 259 -10.44 -2.91 -7.26
C SER A 259 -11.38 -4.11 -7.36
N LEU A 260 -11.69 -4.67 -6.20
CA LEU A 260 -12.61 -5.81 -6.06
C LEU A 260 -13.20 -5.88 -4.66
N ARG A 261 -14.29 -6.64 -4.51
CA ARG A 261 -14.80 -7.01 -3.18
C ARG A 261 -14.24 -8.38 -2.80
N LEU A 262 -13.80 -8.53 -1.55
CA LEU A 262 -13.42 -9.81 -0.96
C LEU A 262 -14.49 -10.21 0.07
N PRO A 263 -15.35 -11.20 -0.21
CA PRO A 263 -16.48 -11.52 0.68
C PRO A 263 -16.06 -12.21 1.99
N TRP A 264 -14.83 -12.74 2.07
CA TRP A 264 -14.27 -13.40 3.24
C TRP A 264 -13.50 -12.47 4.18
N THR A 265 -13.24 -11.22 3.78
CA THR A 265 -12.57 -10.24 4.64
C THR A 265 -13.56 -9.59 5.59
N ARG A 266 -13.07 -9.20 6.79
CA ARG A 266 -13.89 -8.67 7.88
C ARG A 266 -14.66 -7.42 7.49
#